data_AF-A0A8J7UGU5-F1
#
_entry.id   AF-A0A8J7UGU5-F1
#
_cell.length_a   1.000
_cell.length_b   1.000
_cell.length_c   1.000
_cell.angle_alpha   90.00
_cell.angle_beta   90.00
_cell.angle_gamma   90.00
#
_symmetry.space_group_name_H-M   'P 1'
#
loop_
_entity.id
_entity.type
_entity.pdbx_description
1 polymer ?
#
loop_
_entity_poly.entity_id
_entity_poly.type
_entity_poly.pdbx_seq_one_letter_code
_entity_poly.pdbx_strand_id
1 'polypeptide(L)'
;MTSVLSILVSPLLWLALFSGIYGLQGLSCELDLDTTTFAGISAARALLGAAWLAAIALQATLLAALHAGRFSPEGAFVRWISRATGWTGLVATIWTLFPVAVTSTCG
;
A
#
# COMPACT_ATOMS: atom_id res chain seq x y z
N MET A 1 10.80 -18.44 -11.35
CA MET A 1 11.05 -17.20 -10.59
C MET A 1 11.99 -17.53 -9.45
N THR A 2 13.07 -16.77 -9.25
CA THR A 2 14.01 -17.01 -8.16
C THR A 2 13.25 -16.90 -6.84
N SER A 3 13.35 -17.90 -5.95
CA SER A 3 12.60 -17.96 -4.68
C SER A 3 12.70 -16.69 -3.84
N VAL A 4 13.81 -15.95 -3.98
CA VAL A 4 14.08 -14.65 -3.36
C VAL A 4 13.06 -13.57 -3.79
N LEU A 5 12.71 -13.51 -5.08
CA LEU A 5 11.80 -12.48 -5.61
C LEU A 5 10.39 -12.62 -5.03
N SER A 6 9.92 -13.86 -4.84
CA SER A 6 8.59 -14.15 -4.28
C SER A 6 8.48 -13.82 -2.79
N ILE A 7 9.60 -13.77 -2.07
CA ILE A 7 9.66 -13.35 -0.67
C ILE A 7 9.69 -11.82 -0.57
N LEU A 8 10.47 -11.16 -1.44
CA LEU A 8 10.71 -9.71 -1.39
C LEU A 8 9.66 -8.87 -2.10
N VAL A 9 8.84 -9.44 -3.00
CA VAL A 9 7.88 -8.67 -3.79
C VAL A 9 6.85 -7.93 -2.92
N SER A 10 6.37 -8.54 -1.84
CA SER A 10 5.41 -7.89 -0.93
C SER A 10 6.02 -6.73 -0.14
N PRO A 11 7.17 -6.86 0.55
CA PRO A 11 7.79 -5.74 1.25
C PRO A 11 8.29 -4.65 0.29
N LEU A 12 8.76 -4.99 -0.91
CA LEU A 12 9.13 -3.99 -1.93
C LEU A 12 7.92 -3.21 -2.44
N LEU A 13 6.80 -3.90 -2.70
CA LEU A 13 5.55 -3.23 -3.08
C LEU A 13 5.06 -2.32 -1.96
N TRP A 14 5.12 -2.77 -0.71
CA TRP A 14 4.80 -1.95 0.45
C TRP A 14 5.66 -0.69 0.51
N LEU A 15 6.98 -0.82 0.35
CA LEU A 15 7.92 0.30 0.42
C LEU A 15 7.69 1.33 -0.70
N ALA A 16 7.39 0.86 -1.91
CA ALA A 16 7.05 1.71 -3.05
C ALA A 16 5.74 2.48 -2.82
N LEU A 17 4.69 1.80 -2.35
CA LEU A 17 3.40 2.42 -2.04
C LEU A 17 3.52 3.43 -0.90
N PHE A 18 4.26 3.09 0.16
CA PHE A 18 4.52 3.97 1.29
C PHE A 18 5.21 5.26 0.84
N SER A 19 6.31 5.12 0.09
CA SER A 19 7.08 6.26 -0.42
C SER A 19 6.25 7.13 -1.36
N GLY A 20 5.46 6.51 -2.24
CA GLY A 20 4.60 7.21 -3.19
C GLY A 20 3.49 8.01 -2.50
N ILE A 21 2.81 7.42 -1.51
CA ILE A 21 1.72 8.10 -0.80
C ILE A 21 2.24 9.24 0.07
N TYR A 22 3.37 9.06 0.75
CA TYR A 22 4.00 10.15 1.52
C TYR A 22 4.50 11.28 0.61
N GLY A 23 5.06 10.96 -0.56
CA GLY A 23 5.40 11.96 -1.56
C GLY A 23 4.18 12.73 -2.07
N LEU A 24 3.08 12.00 -2.32
CA LEU A 24 1.80 12.60 -2.72
C LEU A 24 1.22 13.50 -1.63
N GLN A 25 1.37 13.13 -0.36
CA GLN A 25 0.97 13.96 0.78
C GLN A 25 1.73 15.30 0.78
N GLY A 26 3.06 15.27 0.60
CA GLY A 26 3.86 16.50 0.49
C GLY A 26 3.41 17.40 -0.66
N LEU A 27 3.18 16.81 -1.85
CA LEU A 27 2.67 17.54 -3.01
C LEU A 27 1.28 18.13 -2.75
N SER A 28 0.41 17.40 -2.04
CA SER A 28 -0.94 17.89 -1.74
C SER A 28 -0.95 19.10 -0.81
N CYS A 29 0.04 19.23 0.09
CA CYS A 29 0.20 20.43 0.90
C CYS A 29 0.77 21.60 0.09
N GLU A 30 1.76 21.37 -0.78
CA GLU A 30 2.33 22.42 -1.65
C GLU A 30 1.31 23.01 -2.64
N LEU A 31 0.42 22.15 -3.15
CA LEU A 31 -0.65 22.52 -4.08
C LEU A 31 -1.89 23.09 -3.39
N ASP A 32 -1.86 23.25 -2.06
CA ASP A 32 -2.97 23.77 -1.24
C ASP A 32 -4.30 23.02 -1.48
N LEU A 33 -4.22 21.71 -1.75
CA LEU A 33 -5.40 20.89 -2.06
C LEU A 33 -6.33 20.69 -0.86
N ASP A 34 -5.92 21.13 0.34
CA ASP A 34 -6.74 21.07 1.54
C ASP A 34 -7.80 22.19 1.59
N THR A 35 -7.58 23.32 0.90
CA THR A 35 -8.58 24.41 0.81
C THR A 35 -9.67 24.14 -0.21
N THR A 36 -9.37 23.31 -1.22
CA THR A 36 -10.38 22.87 -2.18
C THR A 36 -11.24 21.77 -1.57
N THR A 37 -12.51 22.07 -1.29
CA THR A 37 -13.45 21.10 -0.72
C THR A 37 -14.52 20.68 -1.72
N PHE A 38 -14.83 19.39 -1.76
CA PHE A 38 -15.90 18.81 -2.56
C PHE A 38 -16.78 17.94 -1.65
N ALA A 39 -18.09 18.23 -1.61
CA ALA A 39 -19.05 17.53 -0.74
C ALA A 39 -18.64 17.46 0.75
N GLY A 40 -17.96 18.49 1.27
CA GLY A 40 -17.53 18.56 2.68
C GLY A 40 -16.22 17.82 3.00
N ILE A 41 -15.55 17.24 2.00
CA ILE A 41 -14.24 16.57 2.14
C ILE A 41 -13.21 17.38 1.35
N SER A 42 -12.00 17.57 1.89
CA SER A 42 -10.93 18.21 1.15
C SER A 42 -10.44 17.34 0.00
N ALA A 43 -10.05 17.97 -1.11
CA ALA A 43 -9.52 17.26 -2.28
C ALA A 43 -8.28 16.46 -1.91
N ALA A 44 -7.42 16.98 -1.02
CA ALA A 44 -6.29 16.27 -0.42
C ALA A 44 -6.72 14.97 0.27
N ARG A 45 -7.73 15.01 1.16
CA ARG A 45 -8.25 13.81 1.84
C ARG A 45 -8.85 12.80 0.88
N ALA A 46 -9.63 13.26 -0.10
CA ALA A 46 -10.23 12.37 -1.09
C ALA A 46 -9.15 11.65 -1.93
N LEU A 47 -8.11 12.38 -2.35
CA LEU A 47 -7.00 11.85 -3.14
C LEU A 47 -6.16 10.85 -2.32
N LEU A 48 -5.79 11.20 -1.09
CA LEU A 48 -5.02 10.35 -0.20
C LEU A 48 -5.81 9.10 0.24
N GLY A 49 -7.10 9.24 0.51
CA GLY A 49 -8.01 8.12 0.79
C GLY A 49 -8.12 7.16 -0.40
N ALA A 50 -8.26 7.69 -1.62
CA ALA A 50 -8.28 6.87 -2.83
C ALA A 50 -6.94 6.15 -3.05
N ALA A 51 -5.80 6.83 -2.83
CA ALA A 51 -4.48 6.23 -2.93
C ALA A 51 -4.26 5.12 -1.89
N TRP A 52 -4.77 5.30 -0.67
CA TRP A 52 -4.74 4.29 0.38
C TRP A 52 -5.55 3.04 0.01
N LEU A 53 -6.78 3.22 -0.47
CA LEU A 53 -7.62 2.10 -0.94
C LEU A 53 -6.95 1.37 -2.12
N ALA A 54 -6.36 2.11 -3.06
CA ALA A 54 -5.62 1.52 -4.17
C ALA A 54 -4.41 0.70 -3.68
N ALA A 55 -3.66 1.19 -2.70
CA ALA A 55 -2.54 0.47 -2.10
C ALA A 55 -2.97 -0.85 -1.42
N ILE A 56 -4.10 -0.83 -0.69
CA ILE A 56 -4.68 -2.04 -0.10
C ILE A 56 -5.09 -3.03 -1.20
N ALA A 57 -5.77 -2.56 -2.25
CA ALA A 57 -6.19 -3.40 -3.37
C ALA A 57 -4.98 -4.03 -4.08
N LEU A 58 -3.89 -3.28 -4.28
CA LEU A 58 -2.64 -3.78 -4.85
C LEU A 58 -1.98 -4.86 -3.98
N GLN A 59 -1.91 -4.66 -2.66
CA GLN A 59 -1.40 -5.70 -1.74
C GLN A 59 -2.30 -6.94 -1.71
N ALA A 60 -3.62 -6.76 -1.69
CA ALA A 60 -4.58 -7.85 -1.69
C ALA A 60 -4.54 -8.67 -2.99
N THR A 61 -4.44 -8.01 -4.14
CA THR A 61 -4.30 -8.68 -5.45
C THR A 61 -2.98 -9.43 -5.56
N LEU A 62 -1.88 -8.87 -5.04
CA LEU A 62 -0.60 -9.58 -4.96
C LEU A 62 -0.71 -10.83 -4.06
N LEU A 63 -1.34 -10.71 -2.89
CA LEU A 63 -1.56 -11.82 -1.97
C LEU A 63 -2.45 -12.91 -2.59
N ALA A 64 -3.49 -12.52 -3.32
CA ALA A 64 -4.36 -13.43 -4.07
C ALA A 64 -3.59 -14.14 -5.20
N ALA A 65 -2.74 -13.42 -5.93
CA ALA A 65 -1.89 -14.01 -6.97
C ALA A 65 -0.87 -15.01 -6.41
N LEU A 66 -0.34 -14.76 -5.20
CA LEU A 66 0.52 -15.70 -4.48
C LEU A 66 -0.26 -16.95 -4.03
N HIS A 67 -1.51 -16.81 -3.59
CA HIS A 67 -2.38 -17.94 -3.21
C HIS A 67 -2.87 -18.76 -4.40
N ALA A 68 -3.14 -18.12 -5.55
CA ALA A 68 -3.60 -18.77 -6.78
C ALA A 68 -2.55 -19.68 -7.43
N GLY A 69 -1.34 -19.78 -6.87
CA GLY A 69 -0.30 -20.70 -7.33
C GLY A 69 0.42 -20.28 -8.61
N ARG A 70 0.00 -19.17 -9.25
CA ARG A 70 0.64 -18.60 -10.45
C ARG A 70 2.12 -18.28 -10.24
N PHE A 71 2.52 -18.00 -9.00
CA PHE A 71 3.90 -17.73 -8.60
C PHE A 71 4.42 -18.73 -7.56
N SER A 72 3.83 -19.94 -7.49
CA SER A 72 4.19 -20.90 -6.45
C SER A 72 5.69 -21.25 -6.51
N PRO A 73 6.46 -20.99 -5.46
CA PRO A 73 7.80 -21.53 -5.34
C PRO A 73 7.75 -23.05 -5.08
N GLU A 74 8.79 -23.75 -5.51
CA GLU A 74 9.00 -25.16 -5.14
C GLU A 74 9.39 -25.25 -3.66
N GLY A 75 8.61 -26.00 -2.86
CA GLY A 75 8.86 -26.20 -1.43
C GLY A 75 7.85 -25.54 -0.49
N ALA A 76 7.34 -26.33 0.48
CA ALA A 76 6.34 -25.88 1.45
C ALA A 76 6.80 -24.69 2.32
N PHE A 77 8.10 -24.62 2.62
CA PHE A 77 8.70 -23.56 3.43
C PHE A 77 8.67 -22.19 2.73
N VAL A 78 9.11 -22.13 1.46
CA VAL A 78 9.12 -20.87 0.69
C VAL A 78 7.69 -20.38 0.46
N ARG A 79 6.74 -21.30 0.25
CA ARG A 79 5.32 -20.98 0.12
C ARG A 79 4.69 -20.48 1.43
N TRP A 80 5.22 -20.89 2.59
CA TRP A 80 4.81 -20.36 3.89
C TRP A 80 5.38 -18.95 4.11
N ILE A 81 6.68 -18.76 3.90
CA ILE A 81 7.34 -17.46 4.04
C ILE A 81 6.69 -16.42 3.12
N SER A 82 6.46 -16.75 1.85
CA SER A 82 5.86 -15.81 0.89
C SER A 82 4.44 -15.38 1.30
N ARG A 83 3.66 -16.28 1.92
CA ARG A 83 2.35 -15.94 2.47
C ARG A 83 2.46 -15.11 3.75
N ALA A 84 3.39 -15.44 4.63
CA ALA A 84 3.65 -14.67 5.84
C ALA A 84 4.10 -13.23 5.50
N THR A 85 5.03 -13.07 4.55
CA THR A 85 5.48 -11.75 4.11
C THR A 85 4.37 -10.98 3.39
N GLY A 86 3.55 -11.66 2.59
CA GLY A 86 2.33 -11.10 1.98
C GLY A 86 1.34 -10.53 3.00
N TRP A 87 1.04 -11.28 4.06
CA TRP A 87 0.19 -10.80 5.15
C TRP A 87 0.81 -9.64 5.92
N THR A 88 2.12 -9.69 6.19
CA THR A 88 2.80 -8.57 6.85
C THR A 88 2.77 -7.30 6.00
N GLY A 89 2.92 -7.41 4.66
CA GLY A 89 2.80 -6.27 3.75
C GLY A 89 1.41 -5.65 3.77
N LEU A 90 0.36 -6.47 3.79
CA LEU A 90 -1.02 -6.00 3.89
C LEU A 90 -1.28 -5.28 5.23
N VAL A 91 -0.90 -5.91 6.35
CA VAL A 91 -1.08 -5.33 7.69
C VAL A 91 -0.29 -4.04 7.83
N ALA A 92 0.94 -4.01 7.33
CA ALA A 92 1.77 -2.81 7.32
C ALA A 92 1.11 -1.70 6.47
N THR A 93 0.61 -1.99 5.26
CA THR A 93 -0.11 -1.00 4.43
C THR A 93 -1.32 -0.44 5.16
N ILE A 94 -2.10 -1.29 5.82
CA ILE A 94 -3.28 -0.83 6.59
C ILE A 94 -2.83 0.10 7.72
N TRP A 95 -1.86 -0.33 8.53
CA TRP A 95 -1.48 0.40 9.74
C TRP A 95 -0.70 1.69 9.47
N THR A 96 0.26 1.67 8.55
CA THR A 96 1.15 2.82 8.32
C THR A 96 0.52 3.92 7.49
N LEU A 97 -0.46 3.59 6.65
CA LEU A 97 -1.15 4.57 5.80
C LEU A 97 -2.49 5.05 6.39
N PHE A 98 -2.97 4.38 7.44
CA PHE A 98 -4.14 4.86 8.20
C PHE A 98 -4.02 6.34 8.61
N PRO A 99 -2.93 6.80 9.28
CA PRO A 99 -2.83 8.20 9.68
C PRO A 99 -2.87 9.18 8.49
N VAL A 100 -2.35 8.80 7.33
CA VAL A 100 -2.41 9.64 6.11
C VAL A 100 -3.85 9.84 5.63
N ALA A 101 -4.74 8.87 5.86
CA ALA A 101 -6.15 8.95 5.50
C ALA A 101 -7.00 9.73 6.53
N VAL A 102 -6.65 9.67 7.83
CA VAL A 102 -7.45 10.28 8.91
C VAL A 102 -6.91 11.59 9.46
N THR A 103 -5.62 11.88 9.33
CA THR A 103 -5.00 13.11 9.81
C THR A 103 -4.60 14.02 8.66
N SER A 104 -5.11 15.25 8.66
CA SER A 104 -4.59 16.34 7.84
C SER A 104 -3.46 17.00 8.62
N THR A 105 -2.23 16.91 8.12
CA THR A 105 -1.05 17.57 8.72
C THR A 105 -0.49 18.69 7.85
N CYS A 106 -1.23 19.15 6.84
CA CYS A 106 -0.89 20.41 6.19
C CYS A 106 -1.16 21.52 7.23
N GLY A 107 -0.07 22.07 7.78
CA GLY A 107 -0.07 23.09 8.84
C GLY A 107 0.03 24.49 8.28
#